data_AF-A0A453C371-F1
#
_entry.id   AF-A0A453C371-F1
#
_cell.length_a   1.000
_cell.length_b   1.000
_cell.length_c   1.000
_cell.angle_alpha   90.00
_cell.angle_beta   90.00
_cell.angle_gamma   90.00
#
_symmetry.space_group_name_H-M   'P 1'
#
loop_
_entity.id
_entity.type
_entity.pdbx_description
1 polymer ?
#
loop_
_entity_poly.entity_id
_entity_poly.type
_entity_poly.pdbx_seq_one_letter_code
_entity_poly.pdbx_strand_id
1 'polypeptide(L)'
;GPDARQTRMGSLAGGVGARRPRFLCLHGFRTSGEIMRKQVVGKWPAEVTASLDLVFADAPFPAEGKSDVDGIFDPPYYEWFQFDKGFTEYRNFDKCLAYIEELMIKEGPFDGLMGFSQGSILSGALPGLQEQGLALTRVPKIKYLIIIGGAKFRSPAIADKAYANMIKIPSLHFLGDNDFLKPHGEQLIESFVDPFIIRHPKGHTVPRLVGKLIFPSTKSSERHKFRQ
;
A
#
# COMPACT_ATOMS: atom_id res chain seq x y z
N GLY A 1 45.99 12.11 31.00
CA GLY A 1 45.97 12.08 29.53
C GLY A 1 44.71 11.35 29.12
N PRO A 2 43.86 11.90 28.24
CA PRO A 2 42.55 11.32 28.00
C PRO A 2 42.63 10.16 27.01
N ASP A 3 41.86 9.14 27.35
CA ASP A 3 41.59 7.86 26.71
C ASP A 3 40.88 8.05 25.35
N ALA A 4 41.56 7.69 24.26
CA ALA A 4 41.04 7.74 22.91
C ALA A 4 40.22 6.47 22.59
N ARG A 5 38.93 6.49 22.94
CA ARG A 5 37.96 5.51 22.43
C ARG A 5 37.70 5.76 20.95
N GLN A 6 38.41 5.01 20.12
CA GLN A 6 38.17 4.91 18.69
C GLN A 6 36.77 4.32 18.45
N THR A 7 35.80 5.20 18.18
CA THR A 7 34.45 4.82 17.80
C THR A 7 34.52 4.23 16.39
N ARG A 8 34.39 2.90 16.27
CA ARG A 8 34.18 2.26 14.96
C ARG A 8 32.86 2.76 14.41
N MET A 9 32.93 3.61 13.38
CA MET A 9 31.79 3.85 12.50
C MET A 9 31.40 2.50 11.90
N GLY A 10 30.24 1.99 12.33
CA GLY A 10 29.61 0.84 11.68
C GLY A 10 29.29 1.22 10.24
N SER A 11 30.10 0.72 9.32
CA SER A 11 29.79 0.69 7.90
C SER A 11 28.48 -0.08 7.74
N LEU A 12 27.42 0.60 7.29
CA LEU A 12 26.25 -0.07 6.69
C LEU A 12 26.66 -0.57 5.30
N ALA A 13 27.60 -1.51 5.28
CA ALA A 13 27.82 -2.35 4.11
C ALA A 13 26.56 -3.19 3.96
N GLY A 14 25.80 -2.92 2.88
CA GLY A 14 24.66 -3.73 2.48
C GLY A 14 25.06 -5.20 2.48
N GLY A 15 24.29 -6.01 3.21
CA GLY A 15 24.48 -7.45 3.26
C GLY A 15 24.44 -8.02 1.85
N VAL A 16 25.54 -8.64 1.46
CA VAL A 16 25.64 -9.50 0.27
C VAL A 16 24.55 -10.57 0.38
N GLY A 17 23.54 -10.53 -0.50
CA GLY A 17 22.61 -11.65 -0.72
C GLY A 17 21.16 -11.51 -0.26
N ALA A 18 20.71 -10.38 0.32
CA ALA A 18 19.29 -10.22 0.64
C ALA A 18 18.48 -9.92 -0.64
N ARG A 19 17.53 -10.80 -1.00
CA ARG A 19 16.62 -10.57 -2.13
C ARG A 19 15.78 -9.32 -1.89
N ARG A 20 15.50 -8.56 -2.96
CA ARG A 20 14.63 -7.38 -2.91
C ARG A 20 13.25 -7.77 -2.36
N PRO A 21 12.62 -6.95 -1.49
CA PRO A 21 11.24 -7.15 -1.11
C PRO A 21 10.33 -7.18 -2.35
N ARG A 22 9.53 -8.24 -2.45
CA ARG A 22 8.63 -8.44 -3.59
C ARG A 22 7.21 -8.02 -3.24
N PHE A 23 6.62 -7.12 -4.03
CA PHE A 23 5.29 -6.58 -3.82
C PHE A 23 4.36 -6.97 -4.96
N LEU A 24 3.17 -7.46 -4.60
CA LEU A 24 2.04 -7.48 -5.52
C LEU A 24 1.39 -6.09 -5.51
N CYS A 25 1.37 -5.43 -6.67
CA CYS A 25 0.87 -4.08 -6.83
C CYS A 25 -0.57 -4.09 -7.35
N LEU A 26 -1.49 -3.53 -6.56
CA LEU A 26 -2.93 -3.46 -6.81
C LEU A 26 -3.31 -2.04 -7.26
N HIS A 27 -3.78 -1.91 -8.49
CA HIS A 27 -4.11 -0.61 -9.10
C HIS A 27 -5.40 0.01 -8.53
N GLY A 28 -5.66 1.27 -8.88
CA GLY A 28 -6.86 2.02 -8.46
C GLY A 28 -8.11 1.67 -9.26
N PHE A 29 -9.26 2.15 -8.79
CA PHE A 29 -10.56 1.91 -9.43
C PHE A 29 -10.55 2.33 -10.90
N ARG A 30 -11.01 1.44 -11.80
CA ARG A 30 -11.08 1.67 -13.25
C ARG A 30 -9.75 2.11 -13.86
N THR A 31 -8.66 1.47 -13.44
CA THR A 31 -7.34 1.62 -14.06
C THR A 31 -6.79 0.24 -14.41
N SER A 32 -5.48 0.10 -14.59
CA SER A 32 -4.83 -1.19 -14.86
C SER A 32 -3.47 -1.26 -14.15
N GLY A 33 -2.92 -2.47 -14.04
CA GLY A 33 -1.57 -2.69 -13.55
C GLY A 33 -0.54 -1.93 -14.38
N GLU A 34 -0.72 -1.90 -15.70
CA GLU A 34 0.10 -1.13 -16.62
C GLU A 34 0.08 0.38 -16.32
N ILE A 35 -1.10 0.95 -16.03
CA ILE A 35 -1.24 2.37 -15.66
C ILE A 35 -0.56 2.65 -14.32
N MET A 36 -0.78 1.82 -13.31
CA MET A 36 -0.11 1.97 -12.01
C MET A 36 1.40 1.89 -12.16
N ARG A 37 1.91 0.98 -12.98
CA ARG A 37 3.34 0.85 -13.28
C ARG A 37 3.90 2.12 -13.95
N LYS A 38 3.22 2.67 -14.96
CA LYS A 38 3.64 3.95 -15.58
C LYS A 38 3.70 5.07 -14.54
N GLN A 39 2.71 5.12 -13.64
CA GLN A 39 2.67 6.11 -12.58
C GLN A 39 3.79 5.93 -11.55
N VAL A 40 4.04 4.73 -11.06
CA VAL A 40 5.10 4.47 -10.07
C VAL A 40 6.48 4.65 -10.69
N VAL A 41 6.77 3.96 -11.79
CA VAL A 41 8.09 3.99 -12.45
C VAL A 41 8.41 5.38 -13.03
N GLY A 42 7.40 6.10 -13.54
CA GLY A 42 7.59 7.45 -14.11
C GLY A 42 7.65 8.58 -13.07
N LYS A 43 7.28 8.32 -11.81
CA LYS A 43 7.23 9.34 -10.75
C LYS A 43 8.22 9.11 -9.62
N TRP A 44 8.78 7.91 -9.47
CA TRP A 44 9.72 7.58 -8.41
C TRP A 44 11.15 7.47 -8.97
N PRO A 45 12.19 7.82 -8.20
CA PRO A 45 13.58 7.62 -8.60
C PRO A 45 13.86 6.17 -8.98
N ALA A 46 14.69 5.97 -10.00
CA ALA A 46 15.03 4.64 -10.51
C ALA A 46 15.70 3.77 -9.43
N GLU A 47 16.46 4.38 -8.52
CA GLU A 47 17.10 3.68 -7.40
C GLU A 47 16.07 3.11 -6.42
N VAL A 48 14.95 3.83 -6.20
CA VAL A 48 13.86 3.36 -5.33
C VAL A 48 13.17 2.17 -5.99
N THR A 49 12.78 2.28 -7.26
CA THR A 49 12.06 1.20 -7.94
C THR A 49 12.97 -0.01 -8.21
N ALA A 50 14.27 0.20 -8.46
CA ALA A 50 15.25 -0.88 -8.60
C ALA A 50 15.52 -1.64 -7.29
N SER A 51 15.27 -1.02 -6.13
CA SER A 51 15.41 -1.66 -4.81
C SER A 51 14.23 -2.59 -4.45
N LEU A 52 13.16 -2.56 -5.24
CA LEU A 52 11.94 -3.36 -5.06
C LEU A 52 11.76 -4.33 -6.22
N ASP A 53 11.06 -5.44 -5.97
CA ASP A 53 10.54 -6.33 -6.99
C ASP A 53 9.02 -6.12 -7.09
N LEU A 54 8.55 -5.43 -8.14
CA LEU A 54 7.18 -4.94 -8.26
C LEU A 54 6.44 -5.70 -9.36
N VAL A 55 5.37 -6.41 -8.98
CA VAL A 55 4.49 -7.12 -9.92
C VAL A 55 3.16 -6.40 -9.99
N PHE A 56 2.87 -5.76 -11.12
CA PHE A 56 1.65 -5.00 -11.32
C PHE A 56 0.58 -5.87 -11.96
N ALA A 57 -0.44 -6.23 -11.18
CA ALA A 57 -1.51 -7.11 -11.63
C ALA A 57 -2.72 -6.31 -12.11
N ASP A 58 -3.39 -6.81 -13.14
CA ASP A 58 -4.73 -6.36 -13.52
C ASP A 58 -5.79 -7.05 -12.65
N ALA A 59 -6.78 -6.26 -12.24
CA ALA A 59 -7.93 -6.75 -11.52
C ALA A 59 -8.83 -7.64 -12.40
N PRO A 60 -9.60 -8.57 -11.82
CA PRO A 60 -10.27 -9.62 -12.60
C PRO A 60 -11.57 -9.16 -13.29
N PHE A 61 -12.08 -7.97 -12.97
CA PHE A 61 -13.34 -7.49 -13.54
C PHE A 61 -13.08 -6.30 -14.47
N PRO A 62 -13.56 -6.34 -15.73
CA PRO A 62 -13.59 -5.16 -16.59
C PRO A 62 -14.36 -4.01 -15.92
N ALA A 63 -13.92 -2.78 -16.16
CA ALA A 63 -14.62 -1.60 -15.67
C ALA A 63 -16.05 -1.52 -16.24
N GLU A 64 -17.04 -1.34 -15.37
CA GLU A 64 -18.45 -1.26 -15.78
C GLU A 64 -18.90 0.17 -16.14
N GLY A 65 -18.00 1.15 -16.03
CA GLY A 65 -18.30 2.53 -16.38
C GLY A 65 -17.05 3.35 -16.69
N LYS A 66 -17.24 4.67 -16.80
CA LYS A 66 -16.18 5.60 -17.18
C LYS A 66 -15.02 5.59 -16.19
N SER A 67 -13.80 5.60 -16.72
CA SER A 67 -12.59 5.83 -15.95
C SER A 67 -12.23 7.31 -15.91
N ASP A 68 -11.74 7.79 -14.76
CA ASP A 68 -11.22 9.15 -14.61
C ASP A 68 -9.89 9.37 -15.33
N VAL A 69 -9.24 8.29 -15.79
CA VAL A 69 -8.00 8.35 -16.57
C VAL A 69 -8.21 8.23 -18.07
N ASP A 70 -9.46 8.14 -18.52
CA ASP A 70 -9.82 8.12 -19.92
C ASP A 70 -9.38 9.42 -20.64
N GLY A 71 -8.81 9.27 -21.84
CA GLY A 71 -8.13 10.33 -22.58
C GLY A 71 -6.72 10.70 -22.08
N ILE A 72 -6.25 10.14 -20.96
CA ILE A 72 -4.87 10.28 -20.46
C ILE A 72 -4.10 8.96 -20.62
N PHE A 73 -4.76 7.84 -20.33
CA PHE A 73 -4.22 6.49 -20.50
C PHE A 73 -5.19 5.64 -21.30
N ASP A 74 -4.68 4.83 -22.23
CA ASP A 74 -5.53 3.96 -23.04
C ASP A 74 -6.14 2.80 -22.22
N PRO A 75 -7.36 2.33 -22.57
CA PRO A 75 -7.95 1.11 -22.03
C PRO A 75 -7.14 -0.15 -22.41
N PRO A 76 -7.39 -1.33 -21.79
CA PRO A 76 -8.50 -1.68 -20.91
C PRO A 76 -8.36 -1.17 -19.47
N TYR A 77 -9.52 -1.03 -18.80
CA TYR A 77 -9.62 -0.67 -17.38
C TYR A 77 -10.34 -1.76 -16.61
N TYR A 78 -9.97 -1.91 -15.35
CA TYR A 78 -10.43 -2.98 -14.48
C TYR A 78 -10.82 -2.46 -13.10
N GLU A 79 -11.58 -3.28 -12.38
CA GLU A 79 -12.03 -3.06 -11.01
C GLU A 79 -11.75 -4.32 -10.19
N TRP A 80 -11.27 -4.15 -8.96
CA TRP A 80 -11.06 -5.29 -8.06
C TRP A 80 -12.38 -5.86 -7.56
N PHE A 81 -13.33 -4.99 -7.27
CA PHE A 81 -14.70 -5.32 -6.88
C PHE A 81 -15.59 -4.12 -7.19
N GLN A 82 -16.89 -4.35 -7.33
CA GLN A 82 -17.89 -3.29 -7.51
C GLN A 82 -18.46 -2.88 -6.16
N PHE A 83 -18.91 -1.63 -6.04
CA PHE A 83 -19.53 -1.11 -4.83
C PHE A 83 -20.77 -0.28 -5.13
N ASP A 84 -21.69 -0.21 -4.16
CA ASP A 84 -22.84 0.68 -4.21
C ASP A 84 -22.45 2.15 -3.92
N LYS A 85 -23.38 3.09 -4.10
CA LYS A 85 -23.11 4.54 -3.86
C LYS A 85 -22.73 4.84 -2.41
N GLY A 86 -23.18 4.04 -1.45
CA GLY A 86 -22.82 4.15 -0.04
C GLY A 86 -21.42 3.59 0.28
N PHE A 87 -20.84 2.83 -0.63
CA PHE A 87 -19.62 2.04 -0.44
C PHE A 87 -19.75 1.05 0.73
N THR A 88 -20.95 0.55 1.00
CA THR A 88 -21.26 -0.36 2.12
C THR A 88 -21.54 -1.78 1.66
N GLU A 89 -21.86 -1.96 0.37
CA GLU A 89 -22.05 -3.25 -0.28
C GLU A 89 -21.01 -3.46 -1.37
N TYR A 90 -20.40 -4.65 -1.40
CA TYR A 90 -19.34 -4.98 -2.35
C TYR A 90 -19.69 -6.22 -3.16
N ARG A 91 -19.95 -6.03 -4.46
CA ARG A 91 -20.21 -7.13 -5.38
C ARG A 91 -18.88 -7.70 -5.88
N ASN A 92 -18.84 -9.03 -6.01
CA ASN A 92 -17.67 -9.81 -6.42
C ASN A 92 -16.47 -9.77 -5.46
N PHE A 93 -16.64 -9.28 -4.22
CA PHE A 93 -15.54 -9.17 -3.26
C PHE A 93 -14.87 -10.53 -2.96
N ASP A 94 -15.64 -11.59 -2.70
CA ASP A 94 -15.08 -12.92 -2.44
C ASP A 94 -14.28 -13.47 -3.64
N LYS A 95 -14.77 -13.21 -4.86
CA LYS A 95 -14.07 -13.58 -6.10
C LYS A 95 -12.77 -12.78 -6.27
N CYS A 96 -12.75 -11.51 -5.88
CA CYS A 96 -11.54 -10.71 -5.82
C CYS A 96 -10.50 -11.31 -4.86
N LEU A 97 -10.92 -11.68 -3.65
CA LEU A 97 -10.02 -12.27 -2.66
C LEU A 97 -9.43 -13.60 -3.16
N ALA A 98 -10.28 -14.47 -3.72
CA ALA A 98 -9.84 -15.71 -4.32
C ALA A 98 -8.84 -15.49 -5.47
N TYR A 99 -9.11 -14.52 -6.35
CA TYR A 99 -8.22 -14.18 -7.45
C TYR A 99 -6.85 -13.68 -6.98
N ILE A 100 -6.82 -12.77 -5.99
CA ILE A 100 -5.54 -12.29 -5.41
C ILE A 100 -4.78 -13.45 -4.77
N GLU A 101 -5.47 -14.35 -4.06
CA GLU A 101 -4.83 -15.53 -3.47
C GLU A 101 -4.21 -16.44 -4.54
N GLU A 102 -4.93 -16.74 -5.61
CA GLU A 102 -4.42 -17.56 -6.72
C GLU A 102 -3.23 -16.88 -7.43
N LEU A 103 -3.27 -15.56 -7.63
CA LEU A 103 -2.11 -14.82 -8.14
C LEU A 103 -0.90 -14.94 -7.20
N MET A 104 -1.12 -14.82 -5.89
CA MET A 104 -0.05 -14.97 -4.89
C MET A 104 0.51 -16.40 -4.82
N ILE A 105 -0.31 -17.42 -5.05
CA ILE A 105 0.14 -18.82 -5.18
C ILE A 105 0.99 -18.99 -6.44
N LYS A 106 0.52 -18.49 -7.58
CA LYS A 106 1.14 -18.70 -8.89
C LYS A 106 2.44 -17.92 -9.08
N GLU A 107 2.50 -16.68 -8.60
CA GLU A 107 3.59 -15.73 -8.91
C GLU A 107 4.40 -15.30 -7.69
N GLY A 108 4.07 -15.85 -6.52
CA GLY A 108 4.77 -15.63 -5.27
C GLY A 108 6.11 -16.37 -5.16
N PRO A 109 6.77 -16.29 -4.00
CA PRO A 109 6.28 -15.65 -2.77
C PRO A 109 6.36 -14.12 -2.82
N PHE A 110 5.29 -13.45 -2.40
CA PHE A 110 5.28 -12.00 -2.16
C PHE A 110 5.59 -11.70 -0.69
N ASP A 111 6.34 -10.63 -0.42
CA ASP A 111 6.56 -10.15 0.94
C ASP A 111 5.51 -9.12 1.37
N GLY A 112 4.89 -8.45 0.41
CA GLY A 112 3.98 -7.36 0.71
C GLY A 112 3.01 -7.01 -0.39
N LEU A 113 2.13 -6.07 -0.09
CA LEU A 113 1.19 -5.48 -1.04
C LEU A 113 1.51 -4.00 -1.22
N MET A 114 1.43 -3.53 -2.45
CA MET A 114 1.45 -2.10 -2.78
C MET A 114 0.08 -1.75 -3.38
N GLY A 115 -0.64 -0.82 -2.79
CA GLY A 115 -1.94 -0.39 -3.29
C GLY A 115 -1.94 1.04 -3.77
N PHE A 116 -2.81 1.35 -4.74
CA PHE A 116 -3.31 2.70 -4.99
C PHE A 116 -4.84 2.72 -4.92
N SER A 117 -5.44 3.71 -4.25
CA SER A 117 -6.90 3.92 -4.21
C SER A 117 -7.68 2.65 -3.82
N GLN A 118 -8.52 2.09 -4.69
CA GLN A 118 -9.19 0.80 -4.46
C GLN A 118 -8.21 -0.34 -4.09
N GLY A 119 -7.06 -0.42 -4.75
CA GLY A 119 -6.01 -1.38 -4.41
C GLY A 119 -5.38 -1.12 -3.04
N SER A 120 -5.36 0.13 -2.57
CA SER A 120 -4.95 0.49 -1.20
C SER A 120 -6.00 0.10 -0.16
N ILE A 121 -7.29 0.24 -0.48
CA ILE A 121 -8.40 -0.20 0.39
C ILE A 121 -8.30 -1.72 0.63
N LEU A 122 -8.03 -2.50 -0.42
CA LEU A 122 -7.73 -3.93 -0.31
C LEU A 122 -6.47 -4.19 0.50
N SER A 123 -5.35 -3.59 0.11
CA SER A 123 -4.05 -3.82 0.72
C SER A 123 -4.06 -3.51 2.22
N GLY A 124 -4.78 -2.46 2.64
CA GLY A 124 -4.90 -2.09 4.05
C GLY A 124 -5.73 -3.05 4.89
N ALA A 125 -6.72 -3.73 4.30
CA ALA A 125 -7.60 -4.66 5.01
C ALA A 125 -7.08 -6.10 5.04
N LEU A 126 -6.38 -6.53 3.98
CA LEU A 126 -5.96 -7.91 3.78
C LEU A 126 -5.12 -8.50 4.93
N PRO A 127 -4.18 -7.78 5.59
CA PRO A 127 -3.46 -8.32 6.73
C PRO A 127 -4.37 -8.73 7.90
N GLY A 128 -5.36 -7.90 8.23
CA GLY A 128 -6.32 -8.22 9.29
C GLY A 128 -7.26 -9.34 8.89
N LEU A 129 -7.78 -9.35 7.65
CA LEU A 129 -8.58 -10.46 7.15
C LEU A 129 -7.80 -11.78 7.13
N GLN A 130 -6.50 -11.74 6.80
CA GLN A 130 -5.62 -12.91 6.84
C GLN A 130 -5.38 -13.40 8.27
N GLU A 131 -5.21 -12.49 9.23
CA GLU A 131 -5.11 -12.85 10.65
C GLU A 131 -6.38 -13.55 11.16
N GLN A 132 -7.55 -13.13 10.69
CA GLN A 132 -8.83 -13.75 11.01
C GLN A 132 -9.12 -15.05 10.24
N GLY A 133 -8.24 -15.46 9.32
CA GLY A 133 -8.44 -16.65 8.48
C GLY A 133 -9.53 -16.50 7.42
N LEU A 134 -9.84 -15.26 7.01
CA LEU A 134 -10.93 -14.92 6.08
C LEU A 134 -10.46 -14.63 4.65
N ALA A 135 -9.17 -14.35 4.46
CA ALA A 135 -8.56 -14.09 3.17
C ALA A 135 -7.12 -14.60 3.15
N LEU A 136 -6.59 -14.96 1.98
CA LEU A 136 -5.18 -15.31 1.79
C LEU A 136 -4.68 -16.42 2.75
N THR A 137 -5.52 -17.42 3.01
CA THR A 137 -5.26 -18.52 3.96
C THR A 137 -4.29 -19.57 3.41
N ARG A 138 -4.10 -19.62 2.08
CA ARG A 138 -3.23 -20.57 1.39
C ARG A 138 -1.86 -20.01 1.01
N VAL A 139 -1.56 -18.77 1.39
CA VAL A 139 -0.31 -18.08 1.06
C VAL A 139 0.41 -17.61 2.34
N PRO A 140 1.74 -17.35 2.28
CA PRO A 140 2.46 -16.80 3.43
C PRO A 140 1.87 -15.47 3.93
N LYS A 141 2.11 -15.16 5.20
CA LYS A 141 1.66 -13.91 5.80
C LYS A 141 2.25 -12.70 5.08
N ILE A 142 1.43 -11.67 4.87
CA ILE A 142 1.87 -10.35 4.40
C ILE A 142 2.83 -9.77 5.45
N LYS A 143 3.99 -9.28 5.02
CA LYS A 143 5.03 -8.72 5.90
C LYS A 143 5.15 -7.20 5.79
N TYR A 144 4.82 -6.63 4.65
CA TYR A 144 4.97 -5.19 4.38
C TYR A 144 3.79 -4.62 3.60
N LEU A 145 3.47 -3.34 3.84
CA LEU A 145 2.51 -2.60 3.04
C LEU A 145 3.08 -1.28 2.52
N ILE A 146 2.71 -0.97 1.28
CA ILE A 146 2.85 0.38 0.71
C ILE A 146 1.46 0.84 0.26
N ILE A 147 0.89 1.81 0.98
CA ILE A 147 -0.47 2.31 0.80
C ILE A 147 -0.39 3.70 0.17
N ILE A 148 -0.99 3.89 -1.01
CA ILE A 148 -1.04 5.18 -1.70
C ILE A 148 -2.51 5.61 -1.80
N GLY A 149 -2.90 6.69 -1.13
CA GLY A 149 -4.29 7.19 -1.15
C GLY A 149 -5.31 6.14 -0.68
N GLY A 150 -5.04 5.48 0.46
CA GLY A 150 -5.89 4.43 1.01
C GLY A 150 -7.08 4.94 1.83
N ALA A 151 -8.00 4.03 2.13
CA ALA A 151 -9.15 4.25 3.01
C ALA A 151 -9.58 2.91 3.63
N LYS A 152 -10.35 2.96 4.73
CA LYS A 152 -11.01 1.76 5.27
C LYS A 152 -12.17 1.30 4.37
N PHE A 153 -12.44 0.01 4.39
CA PHE A 153 -13.76 -0.50 4.00
C PHE A 153 -14.83 0.12 4.91
N ARG A 154 -15.99 0.47 4.34
CA ARG A 154 -17.12 1.05 5.10
C ARG A 154 -18.17 0.02 5.47
N SER A 155 -18.19 -1.14 4.82
CA SER A 155 -19.07 -2.24 5.23
C SER A 155 -18.66 -2.75 6.62
N PRO A 156 -19.53 -2.68 7.64
CA PRO A 156 -19.22 -3.20 8.98
C PRO A 156 -18.82 -4.68 8.94
N ALA A 157 -19.49 -5.47 8.10
CA ALA A 157 -19.24 -6.91 7.94
C ALA A 157 -17.78 -7.24 7.53
N ILE A 158 -17.08 -6.30 6.89
CA ILE A 158 -15.66 -6.41 6.53
C ILE A 158 -14.81 -5.62 7.50
N ALA A 159 -15.16 -4.37 7.79
CA ALA A 159 -14.37 -3.46 8.60
C ALA A 159 -14.15 -4.00 10.02
N ASP A 160 -15.19 -4.56 10.64
CA ASP A 160 -15.12 -5.10 12.00
C ASP A 160 -14.14 -6.27 12.11
N LYS A 161 -13.94 -7.01 11.01
CA LYS A 161 -13.02 -8.16 10.94
C LYS A 161 -11.62 -7.74 10.50
N ALA A 162 -11.53 -6.91 9.46
CA ALA A 162 -10.27 -6.42 8.90
C ALA A 162 -9.49 -5.52 9.87
N TYR A 163 -10.19 -4.81 10.75
CA TYR A 163 -9.60 -3.86 11.69
C TYR A 163 -9.93 -4.21 13.15
N ALA A 164 -10.27 -5.48 13.43
CA ALA A 164 -10.54 -5.98 14.79
C ALA A 164 -9.36 -5.75 15.74
N ASN A 165 -8.14 -5.89 15.22
CA ASN A 165 -6.88 -5.65 15.91
C ASN A 165 -6.08 -4.59 15.16
N MET A 166 -5.18 -3.92 15.89
CA MET A 166 -4.14 -3.09 15.26
C MET A 166 -3.25 -3.93 14.35
N ILE A 167 -3.03 -3.46 13.13
CA ILE A 167 -2.18 -4.07 12.12
C ILE A 167 -0.72 -3.79 12.48
N LYS A 168 0.02 -4.85 12.82
CA LYS A 168 1.39 -4.75 13.39
C LYS A 168 2.51 -4.79 12.34
N ILE A 169 2.18 -5.03 11.08
CA ILE A 169 3.20 -5.13 10.03
C ILE A 169 3.70 -3.75 9.62
N PRO A 170 5.00 -3.59 9.28
CA PRO A 170 5.52 -2.32 8.80
C PRO A 170 4.73 -1.82 7.58
N SER A 171 4.32 -0.55 7.63
CA SER A 171 3.52 0.07 6.58
C SER A 171 4.04 1.47 6.25
N LEU A 172 4.10 1.75 4.95
CA LEU A 172 4.39 3.07 4.39
C LEU A 172 3.11 3.63 3.78
N HIS A 173 2.70 4.81 4.20
CA HIS A 173 1.48 5.48 3.73
C HIS A 173 1.83 6.78 3.02
N PHE A 174 1.40 6.92 1.77
CA PHE A 174 1.43 8.17 1.03
C PHE A 174 0.06 8.83 1.11
N LEU A 175 0.01 10.02 1.70
CA LEU A 175 -1.22 10.78 1.93
C LEU A 175 -1.15 12.15 1.25
N GLY A 176 -2.08 12.42 0.35
CA GLY A 176 -2.18 13.72 -0.31
C GLY A 176 -2.93 14.75 0.53
N ASP A 177 -2.34 15.93 0.73
CA ASP A 177 -2.96 17.00 1.51
C ASP A 177 -4.24 17.54 0.85
N ASN A 178 -4.32 17.44 -0.49
CA ASN A 178 -5.49 17.81 -1.29
C ASN A 178 -6.27 16.59 -1.81
N ASP A 179 -6.02 15.40 -1.25
CA ASP A 179 -6.73 14.18 -1.63
C ASP A 179 -8.13 14.18 -0.98
N PHE A 180 -9.19 13.96 -1.77
CA PHE A 180 -10.54 13.88 -1.25
C PHE A 180 -10.76 12.67 -0.33
N LEU A 181 -9.93 11.62 -0.45
CA LEU A 181 -9.92 10.49 0.49
C LEU A 181 -9.05 10.74 1.73
N LYS A 182 -8.37 11.87 1.86
CA LYS A 182 -7.45 12.13 2.98
C LYS A 182 -8.05 11.82 4.36
N PRO A 183 -9.28 12.26 4.72
CA PRO A 183 -9.86 11.95 6.03
C PRO A 183 -10.03 10.43 6.25
N HIS A 184 -10.38 9.69 5.19
CA HIS A 184 -10.52 8.24 5.25
C HIS A 184 -9.16 7.51 5.28
N GLY A 185 -8.13 8.10 4.66
CA GLY A 185 -6.76 7.64 4.78
C GLY A 185 -6.20 7.82 6.18
N GLU A 186 -6.49 8.94 6.84
CA GLU A 186 -6.15 9.18 8.24
C GLU A 186 -6.80 8.12 9.16
N GLN A 187 -8.09 7.79 8.94
CA GLN A 187 -8.78 6.71 9.66
C GLN A 187 -8.18 5.32 9.42
N LEU A 188 -7.66 5.06 8.21
CA LEU A 188 -6.97 3.80 7.91
C LEU A 188 -5.65 3.73 8.68
N ILE A 189 -4.85 4.81 8.65
CA ILE A 189 -3.55 4.93 9.34
C ILE A 189 -3.67 4.63 10.84
N GLU A 190 -4.76 5.08 11.48
CA GLU A 190 -5.04 4.82 12.90
C GLU A 190 -5.17 3.32 13.26
N SER A 191 -5.33 2.44 12.25
CA SER A 191 -5.40 0.99 12.47
C SER A 191 -4.04 0.31 12.44
N PHE A 192 -2.95 1.05 12.27
CA PHE A 192 -1.59 0.51 12.16
C PHE A 192 -0.75 0.85 13.39
N VAL A 193 0.10 -0.09 13.80
CA VAL A 193 1.14 0.17 14.80
C VAL A 193 2.32 0.84 14.10
N ASP A 194 2.72 2.00 14.61
CA ASP A 194 3.88 2.78 14.16
C ASP A 194 4.02 2.94 12.62
N PRO A 195 2.97 3.40 11.90
CA PRO A 195 3.03 3.58 10.46
C PRO A 195 4.01 4.68 10.05
N PHE A 196 4.76 4.48 8.96
CA PHE A 196 5.54 5.54 8.34
C PHE A 196 4.68 6.31 7.36
N ILE A 197 4.60 7.63 7.52
CA ILE A 197 3.68 8.47 6.73
C ILE A 197 4.49 9.49 5.93
N ILE A 198 4.26 9.54 4.61
CA ILE A 198 4.77 10.57 3.72
C ILE A 198 3.59 11.40 3.22
N ARG A 199 3.57 12.68 3.58
CA ARG A 199 2.61 13.65 3.04
C ARG A 199 3.10 14.28 1.74
N HIS A 200 2.16 14.63 0.87
CA HIS A 200 2.46 15.37 -0.36
C HIS A 200 1.36 16.37 -0.73
N PRO A 201 1.67 17.49 -1.40
CA PRO A 201 0.70 18.56 -1.66
C PRO A 201 -0.32 18.25 -2.76
N LYS A 202 -0.22 17.09 -3.43
CA LYS A 202 -1.11 16.70 -4.53
C LYS A 202 -2.42 16.09 -4.03
N GLY A 203 -3.41 16.02 -4.92
CA GLY A 203 -4.66 15.31 -4.69
C GLY A 203 -4.52 13.79 -4.83
N HIS A 204 -5.60 13.12 -5.24
CA HIS A 204 -5.68 11.66 -5.35
C HIS A 204 -4.82 11.10 -6.49
N THR A 205 -3.51 10.89 -6.23
CA THR A 205 -2.56 10.45 -7.24
C THR A 205 -1.35 9.75 -6.63
N VAL A 206 -0.69 8.87 -7.39
CA VAL A 206 0.66 8.41 -7.04
C VAL A 206 1.59 9.63 -6.97
N PRO A 207 2.27 9.91 -5.84
CA PRO A 207 3.11 11.09 -5.71
C PRO A 207 4.39 10.95 -6.51
N ARG A 208 4.93 12.10 -6.92
CA ARG A 208 6.31 12.20 -7.40
C ARG A 208 7.24 12.28 -6.21
N LEU A 209 8.21 11.38 -6.15
CA LEU A 209 9.28 11.44 -5.15
C LEU A 209 10.44 12.24 -5.74
N VAL A 210 10.77 13.37 -5.12
CA VAL A 210 11.87 14.25 -5.54
C VAL A 210 12.97 14.26 -4.47
N GLY A 211 14.23 14.09 -4.90
CA GLY A 211 15.42 14.23 -4.04
C GLY A 211 15.84 12.98 -3.25
N LYS A 212 17.09 12.99 -2.75
CA LYS A 212 17.61 11.97 -1.83
C LYS A 212 16.66 11.87 -0.64
N LEU A 213 16.13 10.67 -0.37
CA LEU A 213 15.45 10.36 0.88
C LEU A 213 16.42 10.70 2.02
N ILE A 214 16.24 11.85 2.66
CA ILE A 214 16.89 12.15 3.93
C ILE A 214 16.16 11.29 4.94
N PHE A 215 16.70 10.10 5.22
CA PHE A 215 16.28 9.31 6.36
C PHE A 215 16.43 10.22 7.59
N PRO A 216 15.33 10.54 8.32
CA PRO A 216 15.49 11.16 9.61
C PRO A 216 16.32 10.20 10.43
N SER A 217 17.52 10.61 10.84
CA SER A 217 18.27 9.87 11.84
C SER A 217 17.32 9.66 13.01
N THR A 218 17.16 8.43 13.46
CA THR A 218 16.37 8.09 14.65
C THR A 218 16.95 8.80 15.85
N LYS A 219 16.53 10.05 16.07
CA LYS A 219 16.57 10.72 17.34
C LYS A 219 15.13 10.93 17.74
N SER A 220 14.70 10.01 18.60
CA SER A 220 13.54 10.16 19.47
C SER A 220 13.52 11.57 20.07
N SER A 221 12.60 12.42 19.63
CA SER A 221 11.92 13.43 20.44
C SER A 221 11.05 14.30 19.55
N GLU A 222 9.81 13.87 19.26
CA GLU A 222 8.67 14.78 19.13
C GLU A 222 7.37 13.96 19.16
N ARG A 223 7.03 13.51 20.37
CA ARG A 223 5.69 13.00 20.67
C ARG A 223 4.78 14.21 20.87
N HIS A 224 4.07 14.63 19.84
CA HIS A 224 2.94 15.53 20.04
C HIS A 224 1.77 14.73 20.60
N LYS A 225 1.56 14.86 21.91
CA LYS A 225 0.32 14.47 22.59
C LYS A 225 -0.78 15.42 22.12
N PHE A 226 -1.82 14.90 21.49
CA PHE A 226 -3.13 15.55 21.53
C PHE A 226 -3.98 14.80 22.53
N ARG A 227 -4.12 15.41 23.70
CA ARG A 227 -5.15 15.13 24.70
C ARG A 227 -5.71 16.50 25.07
N GLN A 228 -6.91 16.79 24.60
CA GLN A 228 -7.93 17.51 25.34
C GLN A 228 -9.23 16.76 25.10
#